data_AF-A0A1C6CNF0-F1
#
_entry.id   AF-A0A1C6CNF0-F1
#
_cell.length_a   1.000
_cell.length_b   1.000
_cell.length_c   1.000
_cell.angle_alpha   90.00
_cell.angle_beta   90.00
_cell.angle_gamma   90.00
#
_symmetry.space_group_name_H-M   'P 1'
#
loop_
_entity.id
_entity.type
_entity.pdbx_description
1 polymer ?
#
loop_
_entity_poly.entity_id
_entity_poly.type
_entity_poly.pdbx_seq_one_letter_code
_entity_poly.pdbx_strand_id
1 'polypeptide(L)'
;MQGSQPEHDVRVLGMCPLYGLDDNLTGYYVLFLRDGEPNGYLLISFLHVGTPVVDLAFDGLGIFDDTQDVQMYTNTERVRYLGPDEFYVKNLSTNGTYISLFDNQVITETEAIQIYNKSYRLDGYNIGWNNRI
;
A
#
# COMPACT_ATOMS: atom_id res chain seq x y z
N MET A 1 -23.61 32.33 14.95
CA MET A 1 -23.79 31.73 13.62
C MET A 1 -22.47 31.07 13.27
N GLN A 2 -22.42 29.74 13.31
CA GLN A 2 -21.24 28.99 12.92
C GLN A 2 -21.19 29.05 11.40
N GLY A 3 -20.21 29.77 10.82
CA GLY A 3 -20.07 29.86 9.37
C GLY A 3 -19.90 28.45 8.81
N SER A 4 -20.71 28.10 7.81
CA SER A 4 -20.50 26.88 7.03
C SER A 4 -19.04 26.87 6.56
N GLN A 5 -18.32 25.77 6.81
CA GLN A 5 -17.01 25.59 6.22
C GLN A 5 -17.11 25.71 4.69
N PRO A 6 -16.09 26.26 4.01
CA PRO A 6 -16.07 26.27 2.55
C PRO A 6 -16.30 24.85 2.03
N GLU A 7 -17.16 24.71 1.02
CA GLU A 7 -17.37 23.45 0.33
C GLU A 7 -16.08 23.13 -0.44
N HIS A 8 -15.38 22.09 0.00
CA HIS A 8 -14.19 21.59 -0.67
C HIS A 8 -14.58 20.42 -1.57
N ASP A 9 -14.16 20.47 -2.83
CA ASP A 9 -14.43 19.39 -3.79
C ASP A 9 -13.40 18.28 -3.58
N VAL A 10 -13.84 17.15 -3.03
CA VAL A 10 -12.98 15.98 -2.80
C VAL A 10 -13.32 14.89 -3.81
N ARG A 11 -12.32 14.47 -4.60
CA ARG A 11 -12.49 13.46 -5.65
C ARG A 11 -11.41 12.40 -5.61
N VAL A 12 -11.76 11.16 -5.91
CA VAL A 12 -10.76 10.10 -6.09
C VAL A 12 -9.98 10.38 -7.38
N LEU A 13 -8.66 10.46 -7.26
CA LEU A 13 -7.74 10.64 -8.37
C LEU A 13 -7.39 9.30 -9.01
N GLY A 14 -7.09 8.31 -8.18
CA GLY A 14 -6.63 7.01 -8.61
C GLY A 14 -6.64 6.01 -7.47
N MET A 15 -6.63 4.73 -7.83
CA MET A 15 -6.61 3.61 -6.90
C MET A 15 -5.60 2.58 -7.38
N CYS A 16 -4.62 2.26 -6.54
CA CYS A 16 -3.63 1.23 -6.76
C CYS A 16 -3.95 -0.01 -5.91
N PRO A 17 -4.22 -1.18 -6.50
CA PRO A 17 -4.34 -2.42 -5.75
C PRO A 17 -2.97 -2.85 -5.21
N LEU A 18 -2.95 -3.27 -3.95
CA LEU A 18 -1.77 -3.73 -3.24
C LEU A 18 -1.82 -5.24 -3.02
N TYR A 19 -0.68 -5.91 -3.15
CA TYR A 19 -0.60 -7.37 -3.12
C TYR A 19 0.38 -7.90 -2.07
N GLY A 20 0.16 -9.10 -1.59
CA GLY A 20 1.13 -9.85 -0.80
C GLY A 20 2.23 -10.46 -1.69
N LEU A 21 3.14 -11.21 -1.05
CA LEU A 21 4.15 -12.01 -1.76
C LEU A 21 3.54 -13.20 -2.51
N ASP A 22 2.38 -13.66 -2.06
CA ASP A 22 1.58 -14.75 -2.64
C ASP A 22 0.62 -14.28 -3.74
N ASP A 23 0.75 -13.03 -4.20
CA ASP A 23 -0.12 -12.40 -5.19
C ASP A 23 -1.59 -12.24 -4.78
N ASN A 24 -1.92 -12.45 -3.50
CA ASN A 24 -3.24 -12.12 -2.97
C ASN A 24 -3.38 -10.61 -2.78
N LEU A 25 -4.58 -10.07 -3.01
CA LEU A 25 -4.88 -8.67 -2.75
C LEU A 25 -4.83 -8.41 -1.22
N THR A 26 -3.93 -7.54 -0.79
CA THR A 26 -3.72 -7.20 0.63
C THR A 26 -4.13 -5.77 0.95
N GLY A 27 -4.52 -4.96 -0.04
CA GLY A 27 -5.07 -3.63 0.22
C GLY A 27 -5.31 -2.78 -1.03
N TYR A 28 -5.71 -1.54 -0.79
CA TYR A 28 -5.81 -0.49 -1.79
C TYR A 28 -5.14 0.77 -1.29
N TYR A 29 -4.40 1.43 -2.17
CA TYR A 29 -3.89 2.77 -1.97
C TYR A 29 -4.69 3.74 -2.85
N VAL A 30 -5.40 4.66 -2.23
CA VAL A 30 -6.32 5.58 -2.92
C VAL A 30 -5.81 7.00 -2.78
N LEU A 31 -5.54 7.67 -3.89
CA LEU A 31 -5.23 9.10 -3.90
C LEU A 31 -6.49 9.92 -4.09
N PHE A 32 -6.57 11.07 -3.42
CA PHE A 32 -7.67 12.01 -3.62
C PHE A 32 -7.17 13.42 -3.93
N LEU A 33 -7.96 14.13 -4.71
CA LEU A 33 -7.83 15.56 -4.95
C LEU A 33 -8.67 16.31 -3.93
N ARG A 34 -8.22 17.50 -3.56
CA ARG A 34 -9.02 18.53 -2.91
C ARG A 34 -8.91 19.80 -3.74
N ASP A 35 -10.06 20.32 -4.16
CA ASP A 35 -10.14 21.53 -4.98
C ASP A 35 -9.31 21.46 -6.28
N GLY A 36 -9.22 20.25 -6.85
CA GLY A 36 -8.48 19.97 -8.09
C GLY A 36 -7.02 19.61 -7.91
N GLU A 37 -6.45 19.75 -6.71
CA GLU A 37 -5.05 19.47 -6.42
C GLU A 37 -4.88 18.18 -5.62
N PRO A 38 -3.83 17.35 -5.86
CA PRO A 38 -3.60 16.16 -5.05
C PRO A 38 -3.39 16.50 -3.58
N ASN A 39 -4.16 15.85 -2.69
CA ASN A 39 -4.31 16.28 -1.30
C ASN A 39 -4.29 15.13 -0.31
N GLY A 40 -3.54 14.08 -0.59
CA GLY A 40 -3.40 12.98 0.35
C GLY A 40 -3.69 11.60 -0.22
N TYR A 41 -3.64 10.63 0.69
CA TYR A 41 -3.93 9.24 0.39
C TYR A 41 -4.74 8.58 1.51
N LEU A 42 -5.40 7.48 1.11
CA LEU A 42 -6.07 6.52 1.97
C LEU A 42 -5.49 5.14 1.67
N LEU A 43 -4.89 4.50 2.66
CA LEU A 43 -4.50 3.09 2.61
C LEU A 43 -5.59 2.26 3.28
N ILE A 44 -6.16 1.32 2.55
CA ILE A 44 -7.09 0.31 3.07
C ILE A 44 -6.36 -1.01 3.08
N SER A 45 -5.97 -1.50 4.25
CA SER A 45 -5.26 -2.78 4.38
C SER A 45 -6.18 -3.94 4.79
N PHE A 46 -6.03 -5.06 4.09
CA PHE A 46 -6.60 -6.38 4.40
C PHE A 46 -5.54 -7.37 4.90
N LEU A 47 -4.32 -6.90 5.19
CA LEU A 47 -3.23 -7.75 5.66
C LEU A 47 -3.52 -8.35 7.05
N HIS A 48 -4.45 -7.73 7.79
CA HIS A 48 -4.90 -8.09 9.12
C HIS A 48 -6.32 -8.65 9.08
N VAL A 49 -6.59 -9.71 9.85
CA VAL A 49 -7.95 -10.27 9.97
C VAL A 49 -8.75 -9.44 10.97
N GLY A 50 -9.82 -8.80 10.50
CA GLY A 50 -10.70 -8.01 11.34
C GLY A 50 -11.08 -6.69 10.68
N THR A 51 -11.01 -5.60 11.44
CA THR A 51 -11.26 -4.25 10.91
C THR A 51 -10.09 -3.83 10.02
N PRO A 52 -10.32 -3.40 8.77
CA PRO A 52 -9.23 -2.97 7.90
C PRO A 52 -8.47 -1.82 8.54
N VAL A 53 -7.14 -1.89 8.50
CA VAL A 53 -6.31 -0.76 8.92
C VAL A 53 -6.47 0.32 7.87
N VAL A 54 -6.92 1.48 8.33
CA VAL A 54 -7.07 2.69 7.53
C VAL A 54 -5.97 3.65 7.96
N ASP A 55 -4.98 3.84 7.08
CA ASP A 55 -4.01 4.93 7.23
C ASP A 55 -4.37 6.07 6.27
N LEU A 56 -4.26 7.30 6.76
CA LEU A 56 -4.81 8.50 6.14
C LEU A 56 -3.84 9.66 6.34
N ALA A 57 -3.36 10.21 5.22
CA ALA A 57 -2.66 11.48 5.22
C ALA A 57 -3.43 12.48 4.36
N PHE A 58 -3.51 13.74 4.84
CA PHE A 58 -4.13 14.86 4.13
C PHE A 58 -3.09 15.86 3.60
N ASP A 59 -1.81 15.48 3.65
CA ASP A 59 -0.70 16.29 3.19
C ASP A 59 0.37 15.35 2.61
N GLY A 60 0.60 15.45 1.30
CA GLY A 60 1.52 14.58 0.56
C GLY A 60 0.89 13.33 -0.06
N LEU A 61 1.50 12.86 -1.14
CA LEU A 61 1.05 11.70 -1.92
C LEU A 61 1.54 10.34 -1.36
N GLY A 62 2.29 10.36 -0.26
CA GLY A 62 2.86 9.21 0.44
C GLY A 62 3.93 8.49 -0.40
N ILE A 63 3.71 7.21 -0.74
CA ILE A 63 4.68 6.38 -1.50
C ILE A 63 4.86 6.78 -2.97
N PHE A 64 4.04 7.72 -3.46
CA PHE A 64 4.09 8.18 -4.83
C PHE A 64 4.55 9.63 -4.84
N ASP A 65 5.54 9.95 -5.66
CA ASP A 65 6.02 11.33 -5.82
C ASP A 65 5.12 12.10 -6.81
N ASP A 66 4.53 11.39 -7.78
CA ASP A 66 3.54 11.93 -8.72
C ASP A 66 2.35 10.96 -8.93
N THR A 67 1.23 11.56 -9.30
CA THR A 67 -0.01 10.95 -9.78
C THR A 67 0.21 9.98 -10.97
N GLN A 68 1.26 10.19 -11.78
CA GLN A 68 1.64 9.28 -12.88
C GLN A 68 2.20 7.95 -12.37
N ASP A 69 2.87 7.95 -11.22
CA ASP A 69 3.43 6.73 -10.64
C ASP A 69 2.31 5.74 -10.30
N VAL A 70 1.19 6.24 -9.78
CA VAL A 70 0.00 5.42 -9.50
C VAL A 70 -0.48 4.70 -10.73
N GLN A 71 -0.60 5.43 -11.86
CA GLN A 71 -1.04 4.86 -13.13
C GLN A 71 -0.06 3.79 -13.63
N MET A 72 1.25 4.01 -13.46
CA MET A 72 2.29 3.06 -13.82
C MET A 72 2.15 1.75 -13.02
N TYR A 73 2.00 1.84 -11.70
CA TYR A 73 1.88 0.69 -10.82
C TYR A 73 0.54 -0.04 -10.92
N THR A 74 -0.54 0.61 -11.34
CA THR A 74 -1.76 -0.12 -11.74
C THR A 74 -1.57 -0.99 -12.97
N ASN A 75 -0.67 -0.62 -13.90
CA ASN A 75 -0.65 -1.17 -15.25
C ASN A 75 0.55 -2.09 -15.56
N THR A 76 1.67 -1.96 -14.85
CA THR A 76 2.93 -2.62 -15.23
C THR A 76 3.51 -3.51 -14.14
N GLU A 77 3.52 -3.06 -12.89
CA GLU A 77 4.07 -3.84 -11.77
C GLU A 77 3.18 -3.81 -10.55
N ARG A 78 2.97 -4.99 -9.96
CA ARG A 78 2.20 -5.12 -8.72
C ARG A 78 3.00 -4.60 -7.54
N VAL A 79 2.45 -3.60 -6.84
CA VAL A 79 2.98 -3.12 -5.57
C VAL A 79 2.74 -4.18 -4.50
N ARG A 80 3.82 -4.53 -3.78
CA ARG A 80 3.82 -5.43 -2.65
C ARG A 80 3.65 -4.63 -1.37
N TYR A 81 2.57 -4.88 -0.66
CA TYR A 81 2.34 -4.31 0.67
C TYR A 81 2.57 -5.41 1.69
N LEU A 82 3.66 -5.27 2.46
CA LEU A 82 4.09 -6.29 3.42
C LEU A 82 3.82 -5.90 4.88
N GLY A 83 3.33 -4.69 5.12
CA GLY A 83 3.09 -4.12 6.44
C GLY A 83 3.16 -2.58 6.44
N PRO A 84 2.95 -1.94 7.60
CA PRO A 84 3.08 -0.49 7.74
C PRO A 84 4.45 -0.01 7.26
N ASP A 85 4.47 0.97 6.36
CA ASP A 85 5.68 1.51 5.71
C ASP A 85 6.49 0.51 4.85
N GLU A 86 5.94 -0.67 4.56
CA GLU A 86 6.64 -1.76 3.86
C GLU A 86 6.07 -1.97 2.45
N PHE A 87 6.40 -1.06 1.53
CA PHE A 87 5.93 -1.07 0.14
C PHE A 87 7.07 -1.35 -0.84
N TYR A 88 6.88 -2.36 -1.69
CA TYR A 88 7.93 -2.84 -2.57
C TYR A 88 7.43 -3.17 -3.98
N VAL A 89 8.36 -3.23 -4.94
CA VAL A 89 8.13 -3.80 -6.28
C VAL A 89 9.18 -4.85 -6.60
N LYS A 90 8.87 -5.76 -7.54
CA LYS A 90 9.83 -6.81 -7.91
C LYS A 90 10.96 -6.18 -8.71
N ASN A 91 12.20 -6.50 -8.35
CA ASN A 91 13.34 -6.04 -9.13
C ASN A 91 13.46 -6.86 -10.43
N LEU A 92 13.14 -6.25 -11.57
CA LEU A 92 13.27 -6.92 -12.88
C LEU A 92 14.73 -7.20 -13.28
N SER A 93 15.69 -6.46 -12.71
CA SER A 93 17.11 -6.60 -13.03
C SER A 93 17.79 -7.69 -12.21
N THR A 94 17.22 -8.10 -11.08
CA THR A 94 17.81 -9.11 -10.18
C THR A 94 16.71 -9.96 -9.56
N ASN A 95 16.59 -11.20 -10.06
CA ASN A 95 15.57 -12.13 -9.62
C ASN A 95 15.67 -12.42 -8.10
N GLY A 96 14.52 -12.59 -7.45
CA GLY A 96 14.45 -12.84 -6.00
C GLY A 96 14.79 -11.62 -5.14
N THR A 97 14.74 -10.41 -5.71
CA THR A 97 14.90 -9.16 -4.94
C THR A 97 13.74 -8.20 -5.18
N TYR A 98 13.52 -7.32 -4.22
CA TYR A 98 12.46 -6.33 -4.21
C TYR A 98 13.05 -4.95 -3.94
N ILE A 99 12.47 -3.91 -4.54
CA ILE A 99 12.90 -2.52 -4.39
C ILE A 99 11.85 -1.79 -3.57
N SER A 100 12.26 -1.14 -2.49
CA SER A 100 11.42 -0.28 -1.65
C SER A 100 10.98 0.95 -2.43
N LEU A 101 9.69 1.29 -2.36
CA LEU A 101 9.13 2.48 -3.01
C LEU A 101 9.46 3.79 -2.26
N PHE A 102 9.91 3.72 -1.00
CA PHE A 102 10.23 4.93 -0.23
C PHE A 102 11.66 5.42 -0.43
N ASP A 103 12.62 4.51 -0.45
CA ASP A 103 14.04 4.84 -0.39
C ASP A 103 14.89 4.08 -1.43
N ASN A 104 14.24 3.34 -2.32
CA ASN A 104 14.88 2.53 -3.36
C ASN A 104 15.86 1.48 -2.82
N GLN A 105 15.78 1.12 -1.53
CA GLN A 105 16.59 0.04 -0.99
C GLN A 105 16.17 -1.30 -1.60
N VAL A 106 17.16 -2.14 -1.89
CA VAL A 106 16.94 -3.48 -2.42
C VAL A 106 17.00 -4.48 -1.28
N ILE A 107 15.94 -5.28 -1.14
CA ILE A 107 15.87 -6.39 -0.20
C ILE A 107 15.78 -7.73 -0.93
N THR A 108 16.24 -8.78 -0.28
CA THR A 108 16.10 -10.16 -0.76
C THR A 108 14.69 -10.69 -0.51
N GLU A 109 14.31 -11.74 -1.24
CA GLU A 109 13.06 -12.47 -0.99
C GLU A 109 12.98 -13.05 0.42
N THR A 110 14.12 -13.46 0.99
CA THR A 110 14.15 -13.97 2.37
C THR A 110 13.80 -12.88 3.38
N GLU A 111 14.33 -11.67 3.19
CA GLU A 111 14.00 -10.50 4.04
C GLU A 111 12.54 -10.09 3.85
N ALA A 112 12.04 -10.05 2.61
CA ALA A 112 10.64 -9.75 2.32
C ALA A 112 9.68 -10.73 3.03
N ILE A 113 9.99 -12.03 3.02
CA ILE A 113 9.22 -13.06 3.73
C ILE A 113 9.25 -12.83 5.25
N GLN A 114 10.40 -12.43 5.81
CA GLN A 114 10.51 -12.13 7.24
C GLN A 114 9.67 -10.92 7.64
N ILE A 115 9.70 -9.85 6.85
CA ILE A 115 8.89 -8.64 7.04
C ILE A 115 7.40 -9.01 6.98
N TYR A 116 6.98 -9.68 5.91
CA TYR A 116 5.58 -10.07 5.70
C TYR A 116 5.05 -10.93 6.87
N ASN A 117 5.82 -11.93 7.29
CA ASN A 117 5.44 -12.80 8.41
C ASN A 117 5.40 -12.07 9.75
N LYS A 118 6.26 -11.05 9.96
CA LYS A 118 6.24 -10.23 11.18
C LYS A 118 4.96 -9.40 11.22
N SER A 119 4.60 -8.77 10.11
CA SER A 119 3.38 -7.97 9.98
C SER A 119 2.12 -8.82 10.20
N TYR A 120 2.08 -10.02 9.63
CA TYR A 120 0.99 -10.98 9.84
C TYR A 120 0.84 -11.46 11.30
N ARG A 121 1.93 -11.43 12.08
CA ARG A 121 1.97 -11.95 13.47
C ARG A 121 1.64 -10.91 14.54
N LEU A 122 1.56 -9.62 14.19
CA LEU A 122 1.28 -8.57 15.17
C LEU A 122 -0.16 -8.63 15.75
N ASP A 123 -1.07 -9.41 15.16
CA ASP A 123 -2.43 -9.66 15.70
C ASP A 123 -2.55 -10.92 16.59
N GLY A 124 -1.44 -11.54 17.00
CA GLY A 124 -1.46 -12.66 17.95
C GLY A 124 -2.06 -13.97 17.44
N TYR A 125 -2.51 -14.03 16.18
CA TYR A 125 -2.95 -15.25 15.52
C TYR A 125 -1.99 -15.62 14.39
N ASN A 126 -1.21 -16.69 14.59
CA ASN A 126 -0.51 -17.39 13.51
C ASN A 126 -1.58 -18.01 12.61
N ILE A 127 -1.95 -17.34 11.51
CA ILE A 127 -2.73 -17.96 10.45
C ILE A 127 -1.75 -18.67 9.52
N GLY A 128 -1.24 -19.80 9.99
CA GLY A 128 -0.79 -20.81 9.04
C GLY A 128 -2.02 -21.21 8.24
N TRP A 129 -1.97 -21.09 6.91
CA TRP A 129 -2.78 -21.96 6.06
C TRP A 129 -2.33 -23.39 6.38
N ASN A 130 -2.96 -23.98 7.40
CA ASN A 130 -2.91 -25.41 7.59
C ASN A 130 -3.52 -25.97 6.32
N ASN A 131 -2.66 -26.44 5.42
CA ASN A 131 -3.02 -27.31 4.30
C ASN A 131 -3.87 -28.44 4.90
N ARG A 132 -5.20 -28.28 4.82
CA ARG A 132 -6.12 -29.38 5.05
C ARG A 132 -6.04 -30.24 3.80
N ILE A 133 -5.42 -31.40 4.03
CA ILE A 133 -5.39 -32.64 3.26
C ILE A 133 -6.60 -32.79 2.33
#